data_AF-A0A1E7IWK0-F1
#
_entry.id   AF-A0A1E7IWK0-F1
#
_cell.length_a   1.000
_cell.length_b   1.000
_cell.length_c   1.000
_cell.angle_alpha   90.00
_cell.angle_beta   90.00
_cell.angle_gamma   90.00
#
_symmetry.space_group_name_H-M   'P 1'
#
loop_
_entity.id
_entity.type
_entity.pdbx_description
1 polymer ?
#
loop_
_entity_poly.entity_id
_entity_poly.type
_entity_poly.pdbx_seq_one_letter_code
_entity_poly.pdbx_strand_id
1 'polypeptide(L)'
;MHRKISIFVLSLFLIVAFSSWCVAAKVPAPEKGGQGFKAVSLKEAKKLIDEGAVVIACHSHTTDYMKGHVRGAIHITVMVPKDHKRINYPLDKVNFDLALLPKNKNTPIITYCASNT
;
A
#
# COMPACT_ATOMS: atom_id res chain seq x y z
N MET A 1 13.47 45.64 -23.11
CA MET A 1 13.49 44.16 -23.23
C MET A 1 13.91 43.43 -21.95
N HIS A 2 14.94 43.89 -21.22
CA HIS A 2 15.43 43.20 -20.02
C HIS A 2 14.40 42.91 -18.92
N ARG A 3 13.47 43.83 -18.63
CA ARG A 3 12.43 43.60 -17.59
C ARG A 3 11.52 42.41 -17.89
N LYS A 4 11.19 42.17 -19.17
CA LYS A 4 10.37 41.01 -19.58
C LYS A 4 11.14 39.71 -19.46
N ILE A 5 12.44 39.74 -19.79
CA ILE A 5 13.34 38.59 -19.66
C ILE A 5 13.55 38.21 -18.19
N SER A 6 13.79 39.19 -17.31
CA SER A 6 13.95 38.95 -15.87
C SER A 6 12.70 38.34 -15.23
N ILE A 7 11.50 38.79 -15.61
CA ILE A 7 10.24 38.20 -15.13
C ILE A 7 10.13 36.74 -15.59
N PHE A 8 10.48 36.46 -16.85
CA PHE A 8 10.40 35.12 -17.43
C PHE A 8 11.37 34.13 -16.75
N VAL A 9 12.59 34.58 -16.48
CA VAL A 9 13.61 33.78 -15.77
C VAL A 9 13.18 33.51 -14.33
N LEU A 10 12.65 34.53 -13.63
CA LEU A 10 12.17 34.37 -12.26
C LEU A 10 10.97 33.40 -12.18
N SER A 11 10.02 33.50 -13.11
CA SER A 11 8.87 32.58 -13.16
C SER A 11 9.28 31.15 -13.46
N LEU A 12 10.26 30.95 -14.36
CA LEU A 12 10.78 29.62 -14.66
C LEU A 12 11.47 29.01 -13.42
N PHE A 13 12.25 29.82 -12.69
CA PHE A 13 12.91 29.39 -11.47
C PHE A 13 11.91 28.99 -10.38
N LEU A 14 10.82 29.75 -10.22
CA LEU A 14 9.74 29.45 -9.28
C LEU A 14 9.01 28.15 -9.63
N ILE A 15 8.71 27.89 -10.90
CA ILE A 15 8.04 26.65 -11.34
C ILE A 15 8.91 25.42 -11.03
N VAL A 16 10.22 25.50 -11.30
CA VAL A 16 11.16 24.42 -11.00
C VAL A 16 11.33 24.23 -9.49
N ALA A 17 11.40 25.31 -8.72
CA ALA A 17 11.51 25.23 -7.27
C ALA A 17 10.28 24.56 -6.62
N PHE A 18 9.06 24.94 -7.03
CA PHE A 18 7.83 24.41 -6.43
C PHE A 18 7.43 23.01 -6.91
N SER A 19 7.95 22.52 -8.04
CA SER A 19 7.64 21.17 -8.54
C SER A 19 8.44 20.04 -7.86
N SER A 20 9.47 20.38 -7.07
CA SER A 20 10.36 19.40 -6.43
C SER A 20 9.86 18.85 -5.07
N TRP A 21 8.80 19.42 -4.48
CA TRP A 21 8.39 19.08 -3.10
C TRP A 21 7.30 18.01 -2.95
N CYS A 22 6.84 17.42 -4.05
CA CYS A 22 5.81 16.38 -4.00
C CYS A 22 6.42 14.99 -3.81
N VAL A 23 7.06 14.73 -2.66
CA VAL A 23 7.44 13.37 -2.27
C VAL A 23 6.27 12.75 -1.51
N ALA A 24 5.59 11.78 -2.13
CA ALA A 24 4.55 11.01 -1.44
C ALA A 24 5.19 10.27 -0.25
N ALA A 25 4.68 10.52 0.96
CA ALA A 25 5.19 9.88 2.16
C ALA A 25 5.12 8.35 2.02
N LYS A 26 6.29 7.70 1.99
CA LYS A 26 6.42 6.24 1.99
C LYS A 26 6.23 5.78 3.44
N VAL A 27 5.12 5.11 3.72
CA VAL A 27 4.92 4.45 5.01
C VAL A 27 5.60 3.08 4.92
N PRO A 28 6.72 2.84 5.63
CA PRO A 28 7.37 1.54 5.59
C PRO A 28 6.47 0.47 6.23
N ALA A 29 6.50 -0.74 5.70
CA ALA A 29 5.87 -1.87 6.36
C ALA A 29 6.56 -2.09 7.72
N PRO A 30 5.82 -2.53 8.76
CA PRO A 30 6.42 -2.81 10.06
C PRO A 30 7.52 -3.87 9.92
N GLU A 31 8.73 -3.56 10.39
CA GLU A 31 9.86 -4.52 10.36
C GLU A 31 9.63 -5.72 11.29
N LYS A 32 8.83 -5.53 12.34
CA LYS A 32 8.48 -6.54 13.32
C LYS A 32 6.96 -6.68 13.37
N GLY A 33 6.49 -7.91 13.58
CA GLY A 33 5.08 -8.18 13.85
C GLY A 33 4.60 -7.47 15.12
N GLY A 34 3.29 -7.53 15.37
CA GLY A 34 2.64 -6.95 16.54
C GLY A 34 1.74 -7.96 17.24
N GLN A 35 0.94 -7.48 18.20
CA GLN A 35 -0.06 -8.32 18.84
C GLN A 35 -1.06 -8.81 17.78
N GLY A 36 -1.19 -10.14 17.64
CA GLY A 36 -2.12 -10.76 16.70
C GLY A 36 -1.59 -10.98 15.28
N PHE A 37 -0.35 -10.61 14.95
CA PHE A 37 0.26 -10.93 13.65
C PHE A 37 1.79 -11.04 13.70
N LYS A 38 2.36 -11.88 12.83
CA LYS A 38 3.81 -12.01 12.65
C LYS A 38 4.21 -11.42 11.30
N ALA A 39 5.23 -10.56 11.28
CA ALA A 39 5.91 -10.20 10.04
C ALA A 39 6.81 -11.36 9.59
N VAL A 40 6.72 -11.75 8.32
CA VAL A 40 7.45 -12.90 7.76
C VAL A 40 8.30 -12.47 6.57
N SER A 41 9.43 -13.13 6.38
CA SER A 41 10.27 -12.97 5.19
C SER A 41 9.60 -13.55 3.94
N LEU A 42 10.07 -13.17 2.75
CA LEU A 42 9.59 -13.77 1.48
C LEU A 42 9.76 -15.30 1.44
N LYS A 43 10.85 -15.82 2.00
CA LYS A 43 11.12 -17.26 2.07
C LYS A 43 10.12 -17.99 2.96
N GLU A 44 9.83 -17.43 4.14
CA GLU A 44 8.80 -17.96 5.05
C GLU A 44 7.41 -17.84 4.44
N ALA A 45 7.08 -16.72 3.79
CA ALA A 45 5.79 -16.53 3.13
C ALA A 45 5.58 -17.59 2.04
N LYS A 46 6.58 -17.84 1.19
CA LYS A 46 6.51 -18.90 0.16
C LYS A 46 6.25 -20.27 0.80
N LYS A 47 6.98 -20.62 1.87
CA LYS A 47 6.78 -21.88 2.59
C LYS A 47 5.35 -22.00 3.14
N LEU A 48 4.82 -20.96 3.76
CA LEU A 48 3.46 -20.95 4.30
C LEU A 48 2.40 -21.11 3.20
N ILE A 49 2.62 -20.50 2.03
CA ILE A 49 1.73 -20.68 0.86
C ILE A 49 1.76 -22.12 0.38
N ASP A 50 2.95 -22.72 0.28
CA ASP A 50 3.12 -24.11 -0.12
C ASP A 50 2.48 -25.08 0.90
N GLU A 51 2.39 -24.67 2.18
CA GLU A 51 1.70 -25.39 3.27
C GLU A 51 0.18 -25.12 3.32
N GLY A 52 -0.36 -24.31 2.40
CA GLY A 52 -1.81 -24.07 2.27
C GLY A 52 -2.32 -22.79 2.91
N ALA A 53 -1.44 -21.84 3.27
CA ALA A 53 -1.87 -20.52 3.71
C ALA A 53 -2.58 -19.76 2.58
N VAL A 54 -3.66 -19.07 2.92
CA VAL A 54 -4.41 -18.25 1.96
C VAL A 54 -3.76 -16.88 1.86
N VAL A 55 -3.48 -16.45 0.63
CA VAL A 55 -2.88 -15.14 0.37
C VAL A 55 -3.99 -14.11 0.18
N ILE A 56 -3.93 -13.03 0.96
CA ILE A 56 -4.84 -11.89 0.89
C ILE A 56 -4.07 -10.67 0.39
N ALA A 57 -4.49 -10.14 -0.74
CA ALA A 57 -3.93 -8.94 -1.34
C ALA A 57 -4.78 -7.72 -0.92
N CYS A 58 -4.24 -6.90 -0.03
CA CYS A 58 -4.91 -5.74 0.57
C CYS A 58 -4.57 -4.44 -0.18
N HIS A 59 -4.76 -4.41 -1.50
CA HIS A 59 -4.47 -3.20 -2.29
C HIS A 59 -5.58 -2.15 -2.12
N SER A 60 -5.21 -0.89 -1.99
CA SER A 60 -6.19 0.21 -2.01
C SER A 60 -6.78 0.44 -3.40
N HIS A 61 -6.02 0.12 -4.46
CA HIS A 61 -6.48 0.24 -5.84
C HIS A 61 -6.44 -1.11 -6.54
N THR A 62 -7.56 -1.53 -7.12
CA THR A 62 -7.66 -2.76 -7.93
C THR A 62 -6.64 -2.78 -9.06
N THR A 63 -6.30 -1.62 -9.62
CA THR A 63 -5.28 -1.51 -10.68
C THR A 63 -3.90 -2.02 -10.23
N ASP A 64 -3.54 -1.89 -8.96
CA ASP A 64 -2.26 -2.40 -8.45
C ASP A 64 -2.28 -3.93 -8.36
N TYR A 65 -3.41 -4.53 -7.98
CA TYR A 65 -3.60 -5.98 -8.01
C TYR A 65 -3.55 -6.54 -9.44
N MET A 66 -4.14 -5.83 -10.41
CA MET A 66 -4.19 -6.27 -11.81
C MET A 66 -2.85 -6.19 -12.53
N LYS A 67 -1.92 -5.33 -12.10
CA LYS A 67 -0.56 -5.26 -12.68
C LYS A 67 0.26 -6.52 -12.43
N GLY A 68 0.01 -7.20 -11.31
CA GLY A 68 0.72 -8.40 -10.91
C GLY A 68 0.39 -8.77 -9.47
N HIS A 69 0.04 -10.03 -9.26
CA HIS A 69 -0.32 -10.55 -7.94
C HIS A 69 0.15 -11.99 -7.79
N VAL A 70 0.20 -12.46 -6.54
CA VAL A 70 0.48 -13.87 -6.23
C VAL A 70 -0.67 -14.72 -6.76
N ARG A 71 -0.36 -15.79 -7.51
CA ARG A 71 -1.39 -16.69 -8.07
C ARG A 71 -2.29 -17.22 -6.97
N GLY A 72 -3.61 -17.09 -7.14
CA GLY A 72 -4.60 -17.55 -6.17
C GLY A 72 -4.79 -16.63 -4.96
N ALA A 73 -4.17 -15.44 -4.96
CA ALA A 73 -4.47 -14.44 -3.96
C ALA A 73 -5.92 -13.97 -4.06
N ILE A 74 -6.52 -13.68 -2.91
CA ILE A 74 -7.83 -13.05 -2.80
C ILE A 74 -7.61 -11.56 -2.64
N HIS A 75 -8.13 -10.76 -3.57
CA HIS A 75 -8.07 -9.31 -3.47
C HIS A 75 -9.18 -8.81 -2.54
N ILE A 76 -8.79 -8.15 -1.45
CA ILE A 76 -9.73 -7.43 -0.58
C ILE A 76 -9.50 -5.95 -0.81
N THR A 77 -10.48 -5.30 -1.44
CA THR A 77 -10.45 -3.85 -1.62
C THR A 77 -10.60 -3.20 -0.26
N VAL A 78 -9.59 -2.43 0.13
CA VAL A 78 -9.71 -1.54 1.28
C VAL A 78 -10.26 -0.22 0.76
N MET A 79 -11.54 0.06 1.03
CA MET A 79 -12.15 1.35 0.67
C MET A 79 -11.72 2.39 1.70
N VAL A 80 -10.58 3.02 1.44
CA VAL A 80 -9.99 3.99 2.37
C VAL A 80 -10.08 5.43 1.84
N PRO A 81 -10.48 6.40 2.67
CA PRO A 81 -10.48 7.83 2.31
C PRO A 81 -9.09 8.32 1.93
N LYS A 82 -8.95 9.34 1.06
CA LYS A 82 -7.65 9.76 0.48
C LYS A 82 -6.53 10.04 1.50
N ASP A 83 -6.85 10.34 2.75
CA ASP A 83 -5.93 10.67 3.84
C ASP A 83 -5.62 9.50 4.80
N HIS A 84 -5.98 8.27 4.42
CA HIS A 84 -5.86 7.04 5.21
C HIS A 84 -4.44 6.52 5.45
N LYS A 85 -3.42 7.09 4.80
CA LYS A 85 -2.02 6.64 4.93
C LYS A 85 -1.40 7.08 6.25
N ARG A 86 -2.07 6.75 7.36
CA ARG A 86 -1.66 7.06 8.73
C ARG A 86 -1.62 5.76 9.52
N ILE A 87 -0.56 5.57 10.29
CA ILE A 87 -0.36 4.38 11.14
C ILE A 87 -1.46 4.19 12.20
N ASN A 88 -2.16 5.27 12.57
CA ASN A 88 -3.21 5.29 13.59
C ASN A 88 -4.60 5.55 12.99
N TYR A 89 -4.86 5.08 11.76
CA TYR A 89 -6.18 5.27 11.15
C TYR A 89 -7.25 4.46 11.91
N PRO A 90 -8.40 5.05 12.29
CA PRO A 90 -9.42 4.34 13.04
C PRO A 90 -10.00 3.18 12.22
N LEU A 91 -9.90 1.95 12.74
CA LEU A 91 -10.34 0.74 12.02
C LEU A 91 -11.86 0.70 11.81
N ASP A 92 -12.64 1.36 12.67
CA ASP A 92 -14.09 1.55 12.52
C ASP A 92 -14.46 2.42 11.30
N LYS A 93 -13.49 3.15 10.73
CA LYS A 93 -13.64 3.92 9.50
C LYS A 93 -13.20 3.16 8.26
N VAL A 94 -12.71 1.93 8.40
CA VAL A 94 -12.25 1.10 7.28
C VAL A 94 -13.31 0.05 6.97
N ASN A 95 -13.80 0.04 5.73
CA ASN A 95 -14.69 -1.01 5.25
C ASN A 95 -13.87 -2.09 4.53
N PHE A 96 -13.81 -3.28 5.14
CA PHE A 96 -13.23 -4.47 4.55
C PHE A 96 -14.34 -5.42 4.09
N ASP A 97 -14.23 -5.94 2.88
CA ASP A 97 -15.07 -7.05 2.46
C ASP A 97 -14.60 -8.36 3.11
N LEU A 98 -15.09 -8.60 4.33
CA LEU A 98 -14.76 -9.78 5.12
C LEU A 98 -15.38 -11.07 4.55
N ALA A 99 -16.35 -10.98 3.63
CA ALA A 99 -16.99 -12.16 3.05
C ALA A 99 -16.00 -12.96 2.17
N LEU A 100 -14.93 -12.31 1.71
CA LEU A 100 -13.86 -12.91 0.91
C LEU A 100 -12.84 -13.67 1.76
N LEU A 101 -12.85 -13.51 3.09
CA LEU A 101 -11.92 -14.23 3.97
C LEU A 101 -12.30 -15.71 4.11
N PRO A 102 -11.32 -16.59 4.42
CA PRO A 102 -11.62 -17.99 4.73
C PRO A 102 -12.66 -18.12 5.85
N LYS A 103 -13.69 -18.93 5.61
CA LYS A 103 -14.73 -19.23 6.62
C LYS A 103 -14.15 -19.94 7.83
N ASN A 104 -13.14 -20.80 7.62
CA ASN A 104 -12.41 -21.47 8.69
C ASN A 104 -11.43 -20.50 9.35
N LYS A 105 -11.68 -20.15 10.62
CA LYS A 105 -10.83 -19.22 11.39
C LYS A 105 -9.45 -19.78 11.75
N ASN A 106 -9.23 -21.09 11.57
CA ASN A 106 -7.93 -21.73 11.77
C ASN A 106 -7.07 -21.71 10.51
N THR A 107 -7.59 -21.25 9.36
CA THR A 107 -6.81 -21.14 8.13
C THR A 107 -5.75 -20.05 8.28
N PRO A 108 -4.45 -20.37 8.12
CA PRO A 108 -3.41 -19.36 8.10
C PRO A 108 -3.64 -18.39 6.94
N ILE A 109 -3.55 -17.10 7.21
CA ILE A 109 -3.63 -16.05 6.20
C ILE A 109 -2.31 -15.28 6.11
N ILE A 110 -1.94 -14.89 4.90
CA ILE A 110 -0.82 -14.01 4.63
C ILE A 110 -1.36 -12.77 3.93
N THR A 111 -1.21 -11.60 4.55
CA THR A 111 -1.62 -10.33 3.96
C THR A 111 -0.43 -9.62 3.33
N TYR A 112 -0.61 -9.06 2.14
CA TYR A 112 0.36 -8.15 1.54
C TYR A 112 -0.35 -6.98 0.83
N CYS A 113 0.35 -5.89 0.58
CA CYS A 113 -0.17 -4.72 -0.14
C CYS A 113 0.78 -4.35 -1.29
N ALA A 114 0.42 -3.31 -2.06
CA ALA A 114 1.35 -2.66 -2.97
C ALA A 114 2.54 -2.09 -2.19
N SER A 115 3.68 -2.76 -2.32
CA SER A 115 4.97 -2.21 -1.95
C SER A 115 5.63 -1.72 -3.24
N ASN A 116 5.86 -0.40 -3.35
CA ASN A 116 6.87 0.10 -4.30
C ASN A 116 8.25 -0.36 -3.79
N THR A 117 8.64 -1.56 -4.21
CA THR A 117 10.02 -1.82 -4.64
C THR A 117 10.15 -1.33 -6.07
#